data_AF-A0A7X9F334-F1
#
_entry.id   AF-A0A7X9F334-F1
#
_cell.length_a   1.000
_cell.length_b   1.000
_cell.length_c   1.000
_cell.angle_alpha   90.00
_cell.angle_beta   90.00
_cell.angle_gamma   90.00
#
_symmetry.space_group_name_H-M   'P 1'
#
loop_
_entity.id
_entity.type
_entity.pdbx_description
1 polymer ?
#
loop_
_entity_poly.entity_id
_entity_poly.type
_entity_poly.pdbx_seq_one_letter_code
_entity_poly.pdbx_strand_id
1 'polypeptide(L)' 'PLFQSIAEAGGITQLLKNDPGIRNGVYLFNGILTNETLGQKFGMISKDLDLLISAF' A
#
# COMPACT_ATOMS: atom_id res chain seq x y z
N PRO A 1 10.55 -13.22 -8.65
CA PRO A 1 10.88 -12.64 -7.32
C PRO A 1 9.66 -12.00 -6.63
N LEU A 2 9.10 -10.88 -7.10
CA LEU A 2 7.96 -10.21 -6.42
C LEU A 2 6.66 -11.01 -6.43
N PHE A 3 6.22 -11.48 -7.61
CA PHE A 3 4.99 -12.27 -7.71
C PHE A 3 5.05 -13.58 -6.92
N GLN A 4 6.25 -14.16 -6.81
CA GLN A 4 6.48 -15.33 -5.97
C GLN A 4 6.27 -14.99 -4.49
N SER A 5 6.83 -13.88 -4.01
CA SER A 5 6.62 -13.40 -2.64
C SER A 5 5.15 -13.07 -2.36
N ILE A 6 4.41 -12.55 -3.34
CA ILE A 6 2.96 -12.33 -3.23
C ILE A 6 2.22 -13.66 -3.07
N ALA A 7 2.57 -14.67 -3.87
CA ALA A 7 1.96 -16.00 -3.80
C ALA A 7 2.26 -16.68 -2.45
N GLU A 8 3.51 -16.64 -1.99
CA GLU A 8 3.97 -17.23 -0.72
C GLU A 8 3.38 -16.54 0.50
N ALA A 9 3.19 -15.21 0.44
CA ALA A 9 2.54 -14.46 1.50
C ALA A 9 1.04 -14.75 1.59
N GLY A 10 0.41 -15.39 0.59
CA GLY A 10 -1.04 -15.60 0.56
C GLY A 10 -1.83 -14.40 0.01
N GLY A 11 -1.17 -13.55 -0.80
CA GLY A 11 -1.78 -12.39 -1.47
C GLY A 11 -1.09 -11.07 -1.15
N ILE A 12 -1.42 -10.04 -1.92
CA ILE A 12 -0.76 -8.73 -1.83
C ILE A 12 -1.00 -8.05 -0.47
N THR A 13 -2.22 -8.14 0.06
CA THR A 13 -2.55 -7.54 1.37
C THR A 13 -1.70 -8.13 2.48
N GLN A 14 -1.46 -9.45 2.43
CA GLN A 14 -0.66 -10.13 3.44
C GLN A 14 0.83 -9.78 3.30
N LEU A 15 1.31 -9.63 2.06
CA LEU A 15 2.66 -9.13 1.81
C LEU A 15 2.84 -7.70 2.36
N LEU A 16 1.86 -6.80 2.16
CA LEU A 16 1.90 -5.42 2.68
C LEU A 16 1.85 -5.34 4.21
N LYS A 17 1.16 -6.27 4.86
CA LYS A 17 1.14 -6.41 6.34
C LYS A 17 2.52 -6.81 6.88
N ASN A 18 3.24 -7.66 6.15
CA ASN A 18 4.48 -8.29 6.63
C ASN A 18 5.78 -7.62 6.16
N ASP A 19 5.74 -6.87 5.06
CA ASP A 19 6.91 -6.24 4.44
C ASP A 19 6.76 -4.69 4.37
N PRO A 20 7.38 -3.94 5.31
CA PRO A 20 7.37 -2.48 5.30
C PRO A 20 8.03 -1.87 4.05
N GLY A 21 8.98 -2.57 3.42
CA GLY A 21 9.63 -2.10 2.20
C GLY A 21 8.67 -2.07 1.03
N ILE A 22 7.88 -3.13 0.86
CA ILE A 22 6.82 -3.18 -0.16
C ILE A 22 5.71 -2.16 0.15
N ARG A 23 5.38 -1.97 1.44
CA ARG A 23 4.38 -1.00 1.89
C ARG A 23 4.68 0.43 1.44
N ASN A 24 5.93 0.88 1.58
CA ASN A 24 6.34 2.22 1.16
C ASN A 24 6.22 2.47 -0.35
N GLY A 25 6.14 1.40 -1.16
CA GLY A 25 5.96 1.48 -2.61
C GLY A 25 4.50 1.60 -3.06
N VAL A 26 3.52 1.54 -2.16
CA VAL A 26 2.10 1.60 -2.54
C VAL A 26 1.64 3.04 -2.73
N TYR A 27 1.13 3.33 -3.92
CA TYR A 27 0.53 4.63 -4.25
C TYR A 27 -1.00 4.63 -4.19
N LEU A 28 -1.62 3.49 -4.47
CA LEU A 28 -3.07 3.31 -4.46
C LEU A 28 -3.42 2.01 -3.73
N PHE A 29 -4.38 2.10 -2.81
CA PHE A 29 -4.94 0.94 -2.12
C PHE A 29 -6.46 1.01 -2.19
N ASN A 30 -7.10 0.06 -2.86
CA ASN A 30 -8.56 0.01 -3.07
C ASN A 30 -9.16 1.36 -3.57
N GLY A 31 -8.46 2.02 -4.50
CA GLY A 31 -8.87 3.31 -5.07
C GLY A 31 -8.55 4.53 -4.20
N ILE A 32 -7.95 4.35 -3.02
CA ILE A 32 -7.53 5.42 -2.12
C ILE A 32 -6.06 5.73 -2.37
N LEU A 33 -5.74 7.01 -2.59
CA LEU A 33 -4.37 7.48 -2.71
C LEU A 33 -3.67 7.39 -1.34
N THR A 34 -2.50 6.77 -1.29
CA THR A 34 -1.73 6.56 -0.05
C THR A 34 -0.46 7.38 0.02
N ASN A 35 0.03 7.85 -1.14
CA ASN A 35 1.26 8.62 -1.20
C ASN A 35 0.99 10.12 -1.06
N GLU A 36 1.51 10.70 0.02
CA GLU A 36 1.33 12.12 0.33
C GLU A 36 2.00 13.04 -0.69
N THR A 37 3.19 12.68 -1.20
CA THR A 37 3.88 13.49 -2.21
C THR A 37 3.05 13.64 -3.49
N LEU A 38 2.40 12.57 -3.94
CA LEU A 38 1.46 12.62 -5.06
C LEU A 38 0.21 13.42 -4.70
N GLY A 39 -0.30 13.27 -3.46
CA GLY A 39 -1.44 14.06 -2.96
C GLY A 39 -1.19 15.55 -3.04
N GLN A 40 -0.07 16.01 -2.49
CA GLN A 40 0.35 17.41 -2.51
C GLN A 40 0.59 17.91 -3.94
N LYS A 41 1.27 17.12 -4.77
CA LYS A 41 1.59 17.50 -6.16
C LYS A 41 0.36 17.69 -7.05
N PHE A 42 -0.69 16.90 -6.83
CA PHE A 42 -1.89 16.91 -7.68
C PHE A 42 -3.13 17.49 -6.99
N GLY A 43 -3.00 18.02 -5.77
CA GLY A 43 -4.13 18.57 -5.01
C GLY A 43 -5.16 17.51 -4.57
N MET A 44 -4.71 16.26 -4.37
CA MET A 44 -5.55 15.14 -3.96
C MET A 44 -5.35 14.80 -2.49
N ILE A 45 -6.39 14.27 -1.85
CA ILE A 45 -6.32 13.78 -0.47
C ILE A 45 -5.67 12.39 -0.47
N SER A 46 -4.57 12.23 0.26
CA SER A 46 -3.98 10.93 0.58
C SER A 46 -4.40 10.45 1.98
N LYS A 47 -4.39 9.14 2.21
CA LYS A 47 -4.61 8.52 3.53
C LYS A 47 -3.45 7.61 3.89
N ASP A 48 -3.16 7.51 5.19
CA ASP A 48 -2.13 6.61 5.70
C ASP A 48 -2.49 5.15 5.39
N LEU A 49 -1.59 4.46 4.72
CA LEU A 49 -1.76 3.06 4.33
C LEU A 49 -1.86 2.12 5.54
N ASP A 50 -1.16 2.40 6.64
CA ASP A 50 -1.22 1.57 7.85
C ASP A 50 -2.62 1.60 8.47
N LEU A 51 -3.27 2.76 8.43
CA LEU A 51 -4.66 2.90 8.87
C LEU A 51 -5.61 2.11 7.97
N LEU A 52 -5.39 2.13 6.65
CA LEU A 52 -6.21 1.38 5.70
C LEU A 52 -6.02 -0.13 5.91
N ILE A 53 -4.78 -0.62 5.95
CA ILE A 53 -4.47 -2.04 6.12
C ILE A 53 -4.96 -2.59 7.47
N SER A 54 -5.04 -1.76 8.51
CA SER A 54 -5.56 -2.16 9.83
C SER A 54 -7.09 -2.18 9.87
N ALA A 55 -7.76 -1.38 9.05
CA ALA A 55 -9.21 -1.32 8.97
C ALA A 55 -9.84 -2.42 8.10
N PHE A 56 -9.04 -3.09 7.26
CA PHE A 56 -9.46 -4.14 6.32
C PHE A 56 -8.74 -5.48 6.56
#